data_AF-A0A1A9WXM3-F1
#
_entry.id   AF-A0A1A9WXM3-F1
#
_cell.length_a   1.000
_cell.length_b   1.000
_cell.length_c   1.000
_cell.angle_alpha   90.00
_cell.angle_beta   90.00
_cell.angle_gamma   90.00
#
_symmetry.space_group_name_H-M   'P 1'
#
loop_
_entity.id
_entity.type
_entity.pdbx_description
1 polymer ?
#
loop_
_entity_poly.entity_id
_entity_poly.type
_entity_poly.pdbx_seq_one_letter_code
_entity_poly.pdbx_strand_id
1 'polypeptide(L)'
;MKVWILVLIALGAMTVIDAQLQPQRPKVTDEVILLFRKRACLQEEDLPENTIPGHDTLNVLSSMLQLEQELVPYGAKCFLRCWLKKIDILSSGFIINKPGKKQDIECQNSGRAMAKDNECEFAFAYLKCDHTIDLGDSRYVSVTNYK
;
A
#
# COMPACT_ATOMS: atom_id res chain seq x y z
N MET A 1 -6.10 40.77 -67.03
CA MET A 1 -6.90 40.48 -65.82
C MET A 1 -6.01 39.69 -64.87
N LYS A 2 -5.57 40.29 -63.77
CA LYS A 2 -4.69 39.67 -62.77
C LYS A 2 -5.54 39.28 -61.57
N VAL A 3 -5.78 37.98 -61.40
CA VAL A 3 -6.47 37.40 -60.24
C VAL A 3 -5.43 37.17 -59.15
N TRP A 4 -5.57 37.88 -58.04
CA TRP A 4 -4.76 37.71 -56.84
C TRP A 4 -5.41 36.64 -55.96
N ILE A 5 -4.79 35.47 -55.85
CA ILE A 5 -5.21 34.42 -54.91
C ILE A 5 -4.52 34.70 -53.58
N LEU A 6 -5.27 35.21 -52.61
CA LEU A 6 -4.87 35.26 -51.21
C LEU A 6 -5.05 33.87 -50.61
N VAL A 7 -3.95 33.15 -50.43
CA VAL A 7 -3.91 31.89 -49.66
C VAL A 7 -3.94 32.26 -48.18
N LEU A 8 -5.09 32.08 -47.53
CA LEU A 8 -5.22 32.13 -46.08
C LEU A 8 -4.57 30.87 -45.48
N ILE A 9 -3.36 31.01 -44.96
CA ILE A 9 -2.71 29.97 -44.16
C ILE A 9 -3.45 29.92 -42.82
N ALA A 10 -4.26 28.89 -42.63
CA ALA A 10 -4.77 28.53 -41.33
C ALA A 10 -3.58 28.13 -40.44
N LEU A 11 -3.15 29.05 -39.57
CA LEU A 11 -2.28 28.74 -38.44
C LEU A 11 -3.08 27.80 -37.52
N GLY A 12 -2.93 26.50 -37.75
CA GLY A 12 -3.26 25.49 -36.75
C GLY A 12 -2.42 25.78 -35.51
N ALA A 13 -3.07 26.30 -34.47
CA ALA A 13 -2.47 26.41 -33.15
C ALA A 13 -2.21 24.98 -32.66
N MET A 14 -0.99 24.50 -32.89
CA MET A 14 -0.42 23.37 -32.16
C MET A 14 -0.25 23.83 -30.71
N THR A 15 -1.32 23.77 -29.92
CA THR A 15 -1.15 23.77 -28.46
C THR A 15 -0.56 22.42 -28.12
N VAL A 16 0.76 22.41 -27.94
CA VAL A 16 1.49 21.35 -27.26
C VAL A 16 0.87 21.26 -25.87
N ILE A 17 -0.03 20.30 -25.66
CA ILE A 17 -0.54 19.99 -24.33
C ILE A 17 0.62 19.28 -23.63
N ASP A 18 1.34 20.09 -22.86
CA ASP A 18 2.42 19.66 -21.99
C ASP A 18 1.94 18.54 -21.07
N ALA A 19 2.80 17.54 -20.94
CA ALA A 19 2.54 16.28 -20.31
C ALA A 19 2.60 16.43 -18.79
N GLN A 20 1.50 16.75 -18.10
CA GLN A 20 1.30 16.40 -16.67
C GLN A 20 -0.19 16.47 -16.28
N LEU A 21 -1.04 15.66 -16.93
CA LEU A 21 -2.26 15.20 -16.27
C LEU A 21 -1.99 13.78 -15.78
N GLN A 22 -1.38 13.65 -14.61
CA GLN A 22 -1.54 12.38 -13.88
C GLN A 22 -3.05 12.19 -13.71
N PRO A 23 -3.63 11.06 -14.14
CA PRO A 23 -5.03 10.80 -13.87
C PRO A 23 -5.18 10.80 -12.36
N GLN A 24 -5.81 11.85 -11.81
CA GLN A 24 -6.18 11.87 -10.41
C GLN A 24 -7.13 10.70 -10.20
N ARG A 25 -6.63 9.61 -9.60
CA ARG A 25 -7.51 8.54 -9.14
C ARG A 25 -8.50 9.19 -8.17
N PRO A 26 -9.82 9.02 -8.38
CA PRO A 26 -10.78 9.61 -7.48
C PRO A 26 -10.59 9.01 -6.08
N LYS A 27 -10.51 9.85 -5.03
CA LYS A 27 -10.33 9.40 -3.63
C LYS A 27 -11.31 8.28 -3.20
N VAL A 28 -12.52 8.28 -3.78
CA VAL A 28 -13.55 7.26 -3.57
C VAL A 28 -13.07 5.86 -3.98
N THR A 29 -12.27 5.71 -5.04
CA THR A 29 -11.75 4.38 -5.41
C THR A 29 -10.72 3.87 -4.42
N ASP A 30 -9.92 4.76 -3.83
CA ASP A 30 -8.89 4.37 -2.86
C ASP A 30 -9.51 3.90 -1.54
N GLU A 31 -10.52 4.61 -1.04
CA GLU A 31 -11.28 4.19 0.17
C GLU A 31 -11.96 2.83 -0.01
N VAL A 32 -12.56 2.57 -1.18
CA VAL A 32 -13.19 1.28 -1.49
C VAL A 32 -12.16 0.16 -1.53
N ILE A 33 -10.98 0.39 -2.12
CA ILE A 33 -9.87 -0.58 -2.14
C ILE A 33 -9.39 -0.90 -0.72
N LEU A 34 -9.21 0.13 0.12
CA LEU A 34 -8.79 -0.05 1.52
C LEU A 34 -9.84 -0.84 2.31
N LEU A 35 -11.13 -0.55 2.13
CA LEU A 35 -12.21 -1.27 2.78
C LEU A 35 -12.28 -2.75 2.33
N PHE A 36 -12.13 -3.00 1.04
CA PHE A 36 -12.09 -4.36 0.51
C PHE A 36 -10.91 -5.14 1.08
N ARG A 37 -9.72 -4.53 1.13
CA ARG A 37 -8.53 -5.16 1.72
C ARG A 37 -8.72 -5.43 3.21
N LYS A 38 -9.30 -4.48 3.96
CA LYS A 38 -9.63 -4.66 5.37
C LYS A 38 -10.52 -5.90 5.56
N ARG A 39 -11.62 -6.00 4.82
CA ARG A 39 -12.53 -7.15 4.90
C ARG A 39 -11.83 -8.46 4.56
N ALA A 40 -11.03 -8.47 3.49
CA ALA A 40 -10.28 -9.66 3.08
C ALA A 40 -9.33 -10.13 4.19
N CYS A 41 -8.62 -9.23 4.85
CA CYS A 41 -7.71 -9.59 5.94
C CYS A 41 -8.41 -10.00 7.22
N LEU A 42 -9.55 -9.38 7.57
CA LEU A 42 -10.35 -9.85 8.70
C LEU A 42 -10.84 -11.29 8.46
N GLN A 43 -11.25 -11.60 7.23
CA GLN A 43 -11.72 -12.95 6.87
C GLN A 43 -10.57 -13.98 6.82
N GLU A 44 -9.43 -13.64 6.21
CA GLU A 44 -8.29 -14.56 6.06
C GLU A 44 -7.67 -14.94 7.42
N GLU A 45 -7.65 -14.00 8.38
CA GLU A 45 -7.13 -14.24 9.72
C GLU A 45 -8.19 -14.73 10.73
N ASP A 46 -9.45 -14.94 10.31
CA ASP A 46 -10.58 -15.28 11.19
C ASP A 46 -10.75 -14.30 12.37
N LEU A 47 -10.71 -12.99 12.07
CA LEU A 47 -10.77 -11.92 13.06
C LEU A 47 -12.15 -11.26 13.11
N PRO A 48 -12.64 -10.88 14.31
CA PRO A 48 -13.89 -10.17 14.44
C PRO A 48 -13.78 -8.77 13.82
N GLU A 49 -14.91 -8.25 13.31
CA GLU A 49 -14.98 -6.99 12.56
C GLU A 49 -14.45 -5.77 13.34
N ASN A 50 -14.53 -5.82 14.67
CA ASN A 50 -14.06 -4.78 15.58
C ASN A 50 -12.54 -4.84 15.88
N THR A 51 -11.80 -5.83 15.35
CA THR A 51 -10.34 -5.93 15.57
C THR A 51 -9.60 -4.69 15.09
N ILE A 52 -10.03 -4.16 13.94
CA ILE A 52 -9.57 -2.88 13.39
C ILE A 52 -10.79 -1.97 13.30
N PRO A 53 -11.06 -1.11 14.30
CA PRO A 53 -12.28 -0.32 14.36
C PRO A 53 -12.32 0.78 13.30
N GLY A 54 -13.53 1.17 12.89
CA GLY A 54 -13.77 2.31 11.99
C GLY A 54 -13.41 2.07 10.52
N HIS A 55 -13.55 3.12 9.71
CA HIS A 55 -13.21 3.11 8.29
C HIS A 55 -11.74 3.47 8.02
N ASP A 56 -11.09 4.12 8.97
CA ASP A 56 -9.72 4.63 8.83
C ASP A 56 -8.68 3.58 9.26
N THR A 57 -8.54 2.56 8.43
CA THR A 57 -7.64 1.43 8.70
C THR A 57 -6.19 1.87 8.83
N LEU A 58 -5.74 2.82 8.00
CA LEU A 58 -4.36 3.27 7.97
C LEU A 58 -3.98 4.01 9.26
N ASN A 59 -4.88 4.84 9.79
CA ASN A 59 -4.64 5.52 11.06
C ASN A 59 -4.56 4.53 12.22
N VAL A 60 -5.44 3.52 12.26
CA VAL A 60 -5.38 2.47 13.30
C VAL A 60 -4.05 1.71 13.24
N LEU A 61 -3.61 1.29 12.04
CA LEU A 61 -2.33 0.61 11.88
C LEU A 61 -1.15 1.49 12.29
N SER A 62 -1.18 2.78 11.93
CA SER A 62 -0.12 3.73 12.29
C SER A 62 -0.06 3.95 13.80
N SER A 63 -1.21 4.10 14.48
CA SER A 63 -1.27 4.22 15.94
C SER A 63 -0.75 2.96 16.64
N MET A 64 -1.05 1.79 16.09
CA MET A 64 -0.58 0.51 16.63
C MET A 64 0.96 0.41 16.62
N LEU A 65 1.62 0.94 15.58
CA LEU A 65 3.10 0.95 15.49
C LEU A 65 3.77 1.87 16.53
N GLN A 66 3.03 2.79 17.15
CA GLN A 66 3.52 3.66 18.23
C GLN A 66 3.53 2.94 19.59
N LEU A 67 2.84 1.81 19.72
CA LEU A 67 2.75 1.05 20.96
C LEU A 67 3.92 0.08 21.12
N GLU A 68 4.22 -0.30 22.37
CA GLU A 68 5.08 -1.44 22.67
C GLU A 68 4.51 -2.74 22.07
N GLN A 69 5.38 -3.67 21.64
CA GLN A 69 4.96 -4.86 20.89
C GLN A 69 4.02 -5.75 21.72
N GLU A 70 4.22 -5.77 23.03
CA GLU A 70 3.48 -6.52 24.03
C GLU A 70 2.06 -5.97 24.24
N LEU A 71 1.86 -4.68 23.98
CA LEU A 71 0.56 -4.00 24.12
C LEU A 71 -0.34 -4.19 22.89
N VAL A 72 0.23 -4.63 21.78
CA VAL A 72 -0.51 -4.85 20.54
C VAL A 72 -1.12 -6.25 20.54
N PRO A 73 -2.46 -6.37 20.40
CA PRO A 73 -3.11 -7.67 20.34
C PRO A 73 -2.58 -8.54 19.20
N TYR A 74 -2.40 -9.83 19.46
CA TYR A 74 -1.90 -10.78 18.45
C TYR A 74 -2.71 -10.76 17.15
N GLY A 75 -4.05 -10.71 17.25
CA GLY A 75 -4.93 -10.61 16.08
C GLY A 75 -4.67 -9.36 15.24
N ALA A 76 -4.36 -8.22 15.85
CA ALA A 76 -4.03 -7.00 15.12
C ALA A 76 -2.68 -7.10 14.38
N LYS A 77 -1.69 -7.80 14.96
CA LYS A 77 -0.43 -8.13 14.28
C LYS A 77 -0.65 -9.06 13.09
N CYS A 78 -1.53 -10.05 13.22
CA CYS A 78 -1.88 -10.93 12.11
C CYS A 78 -2.65 -10.21 11.00
N PHE A 79 -3.55 -9.30 11.37
CA PHE A 79 -4.18 -8.41 10.40
C PHE A 79 -3.12 -7.61 9.61
N LEU A 80 -2.13 -7.03 10.31
CA LEU A 80 -1.03 -6.30 9.68
C LEU A 80 -0.19 -7.18 8.74
N ARG A 81 0.11 -8.42 9.16
CA ARG A 81 0.77 -9.41 8.30
C ARG A 81 -0.01 -9.62 7.01
N CYS A 82 -1.30 -9.90 7.09
CA CYS A 82 -2.14 -10.03 5.90
C CYS A 82 -2.11 -8.76 5.06
N TRP A 83 -2.25 -7.59 5.70
CA TRP A 83 -2.23 -6.30 5.01
C TRP A 83 -0.97 -6.14 4.16
N LEU A 84 0.21 -6.39 4.75
CA LEU A 84 1.50 -6.36 4.08
C LEU A 84 1.61 -7.35 2.92
N LYS A 85 1.00 -8.55 3.04
CA LYS A 85 0.93 -9.51 1.92
C LYS A 85 0.06 -8.98 0.77
N LYS A 86 -1.07 -8.34 1.07
CA LYS A 86 -1.98 -7.77 0.05
C LYS A 86 -1.42 -6.54 -0.66
N ILE A 87 -0.43 -5.87 -0.06
CA ILE A 87 0.34 -4.80 -0.71
C ILE A 87 1.72 -5.24 -1.15
N ASP A 88 1.95 -6.55 -1.27
CA ASP A 88 3.18 -7.11 -1.83
C ASP A 88 4.46 -6.56 -1.18
N ILE A 89 4.41 -6.24 0.11
CA ILE A 89 5.59 -5.88 0.92
C ILE A 89 6.12 -7.13 1.61
N LEU A 90 5.23 -8.03 2.02
CA LEU A 90 5.57 -9.27 2.71
C LEU A 90 5.20 -10.47 1.84
N SER A 91 6.17 -11.34 1.60
CA SER A 91 5.98 -12.71 1.11
C SER A 91 6.01 -13.69 2.27
N SER A 92 5.51 -14.91 2.04
CA SER A 92 5.64 -16.02 2.99
C SER A 92 7.11 -16.35 3.29
N GLY A 93 7.37 -16.90 4.48
CA GLY A 93 8.73 -17.22 4.92
C GLY A 93 9.53 -16.00 5.39
N PHE A 94 8.83 -14.96 5.88
CA PHE A 94 9.42 -13.72 6.41
C PHE A 94 10.27 -12.96 5.37
N ILE A 95 9.85 -13.02 4.09
CA ILE A 95 10.56 -12.40 2.97
C ILE A 95 9.95 -11.02 2.70
N ILE A 96 10.78 -9.98 2.67
CA ILE A 96 10.32 -8.62 2.32
C ILE A 96 10.59 -8.36 0.84
N ASN A 97 9.55 -7.94 0.13
CA ASN A 97 9.56 -7.65 -1.30
C ASN A 97 9.88 -6.17 -1.55
N LYS A 98 11.01 -5.69 -1.02
CA LYS A 98 11.47 -4.30 -1.17
C LYS A 98 12.91 -4.28 -1.69
N PRO A 99 13.26 -3.39 -2.64
CA PRO A 99 14.65 -3.26 -3.10
C PRO A 99 15.55 -2.86 -1.92
N GLY A 100 16.39 -3.80 -1.51
CA GLY A 100 17.11 -3.75 -0.23
C GLY A 100 18.08 -2.58 -0.12
N LYS A 101 17.75 -1.63 0.75
CA LYS A 101 18.75 -0.78 1.40
C LYS A 101 19.33 -1.53 2.60
N LYS A 102 20.52 -1.15 3.06
CA LYS A 102 21.16 -1.74 4.24
C LYS A 102 20.24 -1.79 5.47
N GLN A 103 19.41 -0.75 5.63
CA GLN A 103 18.39 -0.64 6.68
C GLN A 103 17.31 -1.74 6.61
N ASP A 104 16.92 -2.16 5.40
CA ASP A 104 15.90 -3.21 5.23
C ASP A 104 16.41 -4.57 5.74
N ILE A 105 17.69 -4.88 5.52
CA ILE A 105 18.34 -6.11 5.98
C ILE A 105 18.41 -6.13 7.52
N GLU A 106 18.79 -5.00 8.13
CA GLU A 106 18.86 -4.88 9.59
C GLU A 106 17.50 -5.09 10.24
N CYS A 107 16.46 -4.43 9.72
CA CYS A 107 15.09 -4.61 10.21
C CYS A 107 14.56 -6.03 9.98
N GLN A 108 14.90 -6.66 8.86
CA GLN A 108 14.49 -8.05 8.61
C GLN A 108 15.15 -9.02 9.59
N ASN A 109 16.45 -8.86 9.87
CA ASN A 109 17.17 -9.70 10.83
C ASN A 109 16.66 -9.49 12.26
N SER A 110 16.48 -8.23 12.67
CA SER A 110 15.94 -7.88 13.98
C SER A 110 14.51 -8.43 14.14
N GLY A 111 13.65 -8.25 13.13
CA GLY A 111 12.30 -8.79 13.13
C GLY A 111 12.27 -10.31 13.26
N ARG A 112 13.13 -11.04 12.53
CA ARG A 112 13.22 -12.51 12.65
C ARG A 112 13.64 -12.95 14.06
N ALA A 113 14.61 -12.26 14.66
CA ALA A 113 15.07 -12.57 16.00
C ALA A 113 13.97 -12.38 17.06
N MET A 114 13.13 -11.36 16.91
CA MET A 114 12.00 -11.08 17.81
C MET A 114 10.82 -12.03 17.59
N ALA A 115 10.57 -12.43 16.35
CA ALA A 115 9.36 -13.12 15.95
C ALA A 115 9.26 -14.59 16.37
N LYS A 116 10.38 -15.26 16.69
CA LYS A 116 10.40 -16.70 17.07
C LYS A 116 9.56 -17.57 16.12
N ASP A 117 9.80 -17.44 14.82
CA ASP A 117 9.08 -18.12 13.73
C ASP A 117 7.57 -17.79 13.60
N ASN A 118 7.10 -16.69 14.19
CA ASN A 118 5.74 -16.21 14.02
C ASN A 118 5.66 -15.06 12.98
N GLU A 119 5.02 -15.30 11.83
CA GLU A 119 4.94 -14.27 10.77
C GLU A 119 4.15 -13.02 11.19
N CYS A 120 3.20 -13.12 12.12
CA CYS A 120 2.46 -11.97 12.64
C CYS A 120 3.37 -11.07 13.49
N GLU A 121 4.12 -11.69 14.41
CA GLU A 121 5.12 -10.97 15.22
C GLU A 121 6.22 -10.36 14.34
N PHE A 122 6.66 -11.08 13.30
CA PHE A 122 7.63 -10.57 12.34
C PHE A 122 7.13 -9.34 11.59
N ALA A 123 5.90 -9.38 11.06
CA ALA A 123 5.34 -8.27 10.31
C ALA A 123 5.31 -6.98 11.15
N PHE A 124 4.92 -7.11 12.42
CA PHE A 124 4.90 -5.99 13.35
C PHE A 124 6.32 -5.49 13.68
N ALA A 125 7.23 -6.39 14.08
CA ALA A 125 8.59 -6.02 14.45
C ALA A 125 9.36 -5.38 13.28
N TYR A 126 9.19 -5.91 12.06
CA TYR A 126 9.79 -5.36 10.85
C TYR A 126 9.30 -3.93 10.58
N LEU A 127 7.98 -3.69 10.56
CA LEU A 127 7.43 -2.34 10.33
C LEU A 127 7.76 -1.35 11.44
N LYS A 128 7.83 -1.82 12.69
CA LYS A 128 8.25 -0.97 13.80
C LYS A 128 9.70 -0.51 13.66
N CYS A 129 10.54 -1.28 12.96
CA CYS A 129 11.91 -0.89 12.62
C CYS A 129 11.99 -0.05 11.33
N ASP A 130 11.20 -0.41 10.30
CA ASP A 130 11.19 0.28 9.01
C ASP A 130 10.04 1.30 8.88
N HIS A 131 10.33 2.54 9.27
CA HIS A 131 9.38 3.66 9.18
C HIS A 131 9.20 4.24 7.77
N THR A 132 9.77 3.62 6.73
CA THR A 132 9.71 4.16 5.35
C THR A 132 8.57 3.55 4.53
N ILE A 133 7.81 2.62 5.09
CA ILE A 133 6.73 1.91 4.40
C ILE A 133 5.44 2.72 4.41
N ASP A 134 4.89 2.94 3.22
CA ASP A 134 3.55 3.51 3.04
C ASP A 134 2.51 2.38 2.98
N LEU A 135 1.71 2.27 4.04
CA LEU A 135 0.63 1.27 4.15
C LEU A 135 -0.57 1.57 3.24
N GLY A 136 -0.67 2.81 2.73
CA GLY A 136 -1.72 3.29 1.84
C GLY A 136 -1.43 3.07 0.36
N ASP A 137 -0.22 2.65 -0.02
CA ASP A 137 0.15 2.56 -1.43
C ASP A 137 -0.68 1.51 -2.19
N SER A 138 -1.57 2.01 -3.05
CA SER A 138 -2.43 1.20 -3.92
C SER A 138 -1.69 0.67 -5.15
N ARG A 139 -0.43 1.03 -5.39
CA ARG A 139 0.34 0.52 -6.55
C ARG A 139 0.60 -0.99 -6.49
N TYR A 140 0.42 -1.61 -5.33
CA TYR A 140 0.63 -3.03 -5.10
C TYR A 140 -0.65 -3.89 -5.17
N VAL A 141 -1.75 -3.35 -5.69
CA VAL A 141 -2.95 -4.15 -5.97
C VAL A 141 -2.64 -5.06 -7.17
N SER A 142 -2.23 -6.29 -6.91
CA SER A 142 -2.36 -7.35 -7.91
C SER A 142 -3.85 -7.59 -8.13
N VAL A 143 -4.39 -7.05 -9.22
CA VAL A 143 -5.69 -7.47 -9.75
C VAL A 143 -5.48 -8.87 -10.34
N THR A 144 -5.37 -9.88 -9.49
CA THR A 144 -5.33 -11.27 -9.90
C THR A 144 -6.74 -11.84 -9.83
N ASN A 145 -7.34 -11.91 -11.02
CA ASN A 145 -8.38 -12.85 -11.45
C ASN A 145 -9.72 -12.83 -10.71
N TYR A 146 -10.62 -11.96 -11.17
CA TYR A 146 -12.01 -12.39 -11.36
C TYR A 146 -12.09 -13.13 -12.69
N LYS A 147 -12.36 -14.44 -12.64
CA LYS A 147 -12.72 -15.25 -13.79
C LYS A 147 -14.03 -15.97 -13.48
#